data_AF-A0AAV0II18-F1
#
_entry.id   AF-A0AAV0II18-F1
#
_cell.length_a   1.000
_cell.length_b   1.000
_cell.length_c   1.000
_cell.angle_alpha   90.00
_cell.angle_beta   90.00
_cell.angle_gamma   90.00
#
_symmetry.space_group_name_H-M   'P 1'
#
loop_
_entity.id
_entity.type
_entity.pdbx_description
1 polymer ?
#
loop_
_entity_poly.entity_id
_entity_poly.type
_entity_poly.pdbx_seq_one_letter_code
_entity_poly.pdbx_strand_id
1 'polypeptide(L)'
;MGNKSLSKHSTCLVFSILLNFLLFGYNLYFSTVDDGGLSWSRGAAEEAEAVAAISCSGHGRAYLDGVTSGDLPVCECNTCYGGRDCSKFSPSCSADVDR
;
A
#
# COMPACT_ATOMS: atom_id res chain seq x y z
N MET A 1 -37.27 48.27 -27.60
CA MET A 1 -36.69 46.94 -27.89
C MET A 1 -35.40 46.78 -27.07
N GLY A 2 -35.45 46.34 -25.81
CA GLY A 2 -34.29 46.42 -24.90
C GLY A 2 -33.98 45.23 -23.99
N ASN A 3 -34.87 44.24 -23.86
CA ASN A 3 -34.75 43.25 -22.76
C ASN A 3 -34.29 41.85 -23.20
N LYS A 4 -34.17 41.59 -24.51
CA LYS A 4 -33.82 40.25 -25.02
C LYS A 4 -32.33 39.93 -24.96
N SER A 5 -31.46 40.95 -24.98
CA SER A 5 -30.01 40.76 -24.98
C SER A 5 -29.47 40.42 -23.58
N LEU A 6 -29.97 41.09 -22.53
CA LEU A 6 -29.54 40.90 -21.14
C LEU A 6 -29.96 39.51 -20.58
N SER A 7 -31.12 39.01 -21.02
CA SER A 7 -31.65 37.70 -20.65
C SER A 7 -30.75 36.55 -21.11
N LYS A 8 -30.20 36.61 -22.34
CA LYS A 8 -29.31 35.55 -22.85
C LYS A 8 -27.99 35.47 -22.11
N HIS A 9 -27.41 36.62 -21.76
CA HIS A 9 -26.16 36.68 -20.99
C HIS A 9 -26.35 36.17 -19.56
N SER A 10 -27.47 36.54 -18.92
CA SER A 10 -27.83 36.05 -17.59
C SER A 10 -28.03 34.53 -17.58
N THR A 11 -28.76 33.96 -18.55
CA THR A 11 -28.93 32.51 -18.67
C THR A 11 -27.60 31.77 -18.88
N CYS A 12 -26.69 32.33 -19.68
CA CYS A 12 -25.37 31.75 -19.93
C CYS A 12 -24.49 31.73 -18.66
N LEU A 13 -24.53 32.80 -17.86
CA LEU A 13 -23.78 32.87 -16.60
C LEU A 13 -24.31 31.86 -15.58
N VAL A 14 -25.62 31.76 -15.41
CA VAL A 14 -26.23 30.77 -14.51
C VAL A 14 -25.85 29.35 -14.95
N PHE A 15 -25.92 29.06 -16.25
CA PHE A 15 -25.53 27.74 -16.77
C PHE A 15 -24.04 27.45 -16.56
N SER A 16 -23.17 28.44 -16.77
CA SER A 16 -21.72 28.31 -16.55
C SER A 16 -21.40 28.06 -15.08
N ILE A 17 -22.08 28.74 -14.16
CA ILE A 17 -21.92 28.53 -12.72
C ILE A 17 -22.37 27.13 -12.33
N LEU A 18 -23.55 26.68 -12.80
CA LEU A 18 -24.05 25.32 -12.53
C LEU A 18 -23.12 24.25 -13.07
N LEU A 19 -22.60 24.40 -14.29
CA LEU A 19 -21.62 23.48 -14.86
C LEU A 19 -20.33 23.42 -14.04
N ASN A 20 -19.81 24.57 -13.58
CA ASN A 20 -18.63 24.59 -12.72
C ASN A 20 -18.86 23.86 -11.40
N PHE A 21 -20.02 24.07 -10.75
CA PHE A 21 -20.36 23.34 -9.52
C PHE A 21 -20.53 21.84 -9.74
N LEU A 22 -21.17 21.43 -10.84
CA LEU A 22 -21.32 20.02 -11.20
C LEU A 22 -19.96 19.36 -11.50
N LEU A 23 -19.11 20.02 -12.28
CA LEU A 23 -17.77 19.54 -12.60
C LEU A 23 -16.89 19.48 -11.35
N PHE A 24 -16.94 20.49 -10.49
CA PHE A 24 -16.18 20.51 -9.25
C PHE A 24 -16.66 19.41 -8.28
N GLY A 25 -17.97 19.23 -8.15
CA GLY A 25 -18.56 18.15 -7.36
C GLY A 25 -18.21 16.76 -7.89
N TYR A 26 -18.23 16.57 -9.22
CA TYR A 26 -17.83 15.32 -9.86
C TYR A 26 -16.34 15.03 -9.66
N ASN A 27 -15.47 16.03 -9.81
CA ASN A 27 -14.03 15.86 -9.57
C ASN A 27 -13.74 15.56 -8.11
N LEU A 28 -14.39 16.24 -7.17
CA LEU A 28 -14.25 15.92 -5.74
C LEU A 28 -14.74 14.51 -5.42
N TYR A 29 -15.90 14.11 -5.95
CA TYR A 29 -16.43 12.76 -5.75
C TYR A 29 -15.49 11.70 -6.35
N PHE A 30 -14.99 11.91 -7.56
CA PHE A 30 -14.07 10.99 -8.21
C PHE A 30 -12.71 10.93 -7.48
N SER A 31 -12.19 12.05 -7.00
CA SER A 31 -10.99 12.09 -6.16
C SER A 31 -11.17 11.40 -4.81
N THR A 32 -12.39 11.22 -4.31
CA THR A 32 -12.67 10.43 -3.08
C THR A 32 -12.96 8.96 -3.35
N VAL A 33 -13.32 8.60 -4.58
CA VAL A 33 -13.56 7.20 -5.01
C VAL A 33 -12.28 6.56 -5.53
N ASP A 34 -11.32 7.37 -6.00
CA ASP A 34 -9.94 6.94 -6.17
C ASP A 34 -9.29 6.86 -4.78
N ASP A 35 -9.34 5.68 -4.19
CA ASP A 35 -8.81 5.30 -2.88
C ASP A 35 -7.26 5.30 -2.89
N GLY A 36 -6.67 6.41 -3.36
CA GLY A 36 -5.24 6.71 -3.26
C GLY A 36 -4.32 5.61 -3.76
N GLY A 37 -4.44 5.20 -5.03
CA GLY A 37 -3.27 4.71 -5.79
C GLY A 37 -2.74 3.29 -5.54
N LEU A 38 -3.47 2.37 -4.90
CA LEU A 38 -3.02 0.97 -4.75
C LEU A 38 -4.06 -0.08 -5.16
N SER A 39 -4.92 0.15 -6.16
CA SER A 39 -6.00 -0.83 -6.44
C SER A 39 -5.50 -2.23 -6.83
N TRP A 40 -4.49 -2.32 -7.71
CA TRP A 40 -3.96 -3.61 -8.19
C TRP A 40 -2.90 -4.20 -7.27
N SER A 41 -2.12 -3.36 -6.59
CA SER A 41 -0.99 -3.77 -5.76
C SER A 41 -1.34 -3.95 -4.28
N ARG A 42 -2.53 -3.53 -3.84
CA ARG A 42 -2.92 -3.65 -2.42
C ARG A 42 -2.78 -5.06 -1.88
N GLY A 43 -3.28 -6.07 -2.59
CA GLY A 43 -3.15 -7.46 -2.14
C GLY A 43 -1.68 -7.89 -1.99
N ALA A 44 -0.85 -7.57 -2.98
CA ALA A 44 0.59 -7.87 -2.92
C ALA A 44 1.31 -7.11 -1.78
N ALA A 45 0.90 -5.86 -1.51
CA ALA A 45 1.44 -5.07 -0.41
C ALA A 45 1.03 -5.65 0.96
N GLU A 46 -0.24 -6.02 1.13
CA GLU A 46 -0.76 -6.65 2.34
C GLU A 46 -0.02 -7.97 2.65
N GLU A 47 0.21 -8.81 1.64
CA GLU A 47 0.98 -10.05 1.78
C GLU A 47 2.44 -9.77 2.18
N ALA A 48 3.09 -8.81 1.53
CA ALA A 48 4.47 -8.43 1.84
C ALA A 48 4.61 -7.89 3.26
N GLU A 49 3.69 -7.04 3.70
CA GLU A 49 3.65 -6.50 5.05
C GLU A 49 3.38 -7.58 6.10
N ALA A 50 2.46 -8.51 5.82
CA ALA A 50 2.15 -9.62 6.71
C ALA A 50 3.37 -10.54 6.93
N VAL A 51 4.12 -10.85 5.87
CA VAL A 51 5.35 -11.66 5.99
C VAL A 51 6.47 -10.88 6.68
N ALA A 52 6.63 -9.60 6.38
CA ALA A 52 7.63 -8.75 7.04
C ALA A 52 7.33 -8.59 8.55
N ALA A 53 6.07 -8.72 8.97
CA ALA A 53 5.66 -8.65 10.37
C ALA A 53 5.96 -9.94 11.18
N ILE A 54 6.37 -11.04 10.53
CA ILE A 54 6.74 -12.28 11.23
C ILE A 54 7.97 -12.03 12.12
N SER A 55 7.83 -12.33 13.42
CA SER A 55 8.91 -12.16 14.38
C SER A 55 9.94 -13.28 14.26
N CYS A 56 11.14 -12.93 13.79
CA CYS A 56 12.31 -13.80 13.73
C CYS A 56 13.37 -13.42 14.78
N SER A 57 12.91 -12.99 15.96
CA SER A 57 13.73 -12.65 17.15
C SER A 57 14.87 -11.63 16.91
N GLY A 58 14.84 -10.87 15.81
CA GLY A 58 15.92 -9.97 15.39
C GLY A 58 17.15 -10.67 14.83
N HIS A 59 17.12 -12.00 14.68
CA HIS A 59 18.25 -12.82 14.20
C HIS A 59 17.93 -13.55 12.90
N GLY A 60 16.91 -13.09 12.18
CA GLY A 60 16.51 -13.62 10.88
C GLY A 60 15.40 -12.78 10.28
N ARG A 61 14.85 -13.25 9.17
CA ARG A 61 13.65 -12.68 8.54
C ARG A 61 12.91 -13.73 7.73
N ALA A 62 11.62 -13.52 7.50
CA ALA A 62 10.83 -14.35 6.60
C ALA A 62 10.65 -13.64 5.24
N TYR A 63 10.51 -14.42 4.18
CA TYR A 63 10.26 -13.93 2.82
C TYR A 63 9.01 -14.58 2.24
N LEU A 64 8.35 -13.87 1.31
CA LEU A 64 7.11 -14.35 0.67
C LEU A 64 7.32 -15.68 -0.07
N ASP A 65 8.49 -15.85 -0.65
CA ASP A 65 8.96 -17.03 -1.39
C ASP A 65 9.79 -17.99 -0.52
N GLY A 66 9.88 -17.73 0.78
CA GLY A 66 10.60 -18.57 1.73
C GLY A 66 9.97 -19.96 1.89
N VAL A 67 10.76 -20.91 2.40
CA VAL A 67 10.27 -22.27 2.69
C VAL A 67 9.14 -22.18 3.71
N THR A 68 7.99 -22.78 3.40
CA THR A 68 6.81 -22.74 4.26
C THR A 68 6.77 -23.90 5.25
N SER A 69 6.27 -23.64 6.46
CA SER A 69 5.92 -24.67 7.44
C SER A 69 4.47 -24.48 7.85
N GLY A 70 3.57 -25.10 7.09
CA GLY A 70 2.13 -24.82 7.13
C GLY A 70 1.80 -23.62 6.25
N ASP A 71 0.99 -22.70 6.77
CA ASP A 71 0.48 -21.55 6.01
C ASP A 71 1.40 -20.32 6.05
N LEU A 72 2.45 -20.34 6.88
CA LEU A 72 3.41 -19.23 7.01
C LEU A 72 4.83 -19.63 6.56
N PRO A 73 5.58 -18.69 5.95
CA PRO A 73 7.00 -18.88 5.67
C PRO A 73 7.82 -18.99 6.96
N VAL A 74 8.84 -19.82 6.92
CA VAL A 74 9.79 -20.02 8.02
C VAL A 74 10.84 -18.89 8.00
N CYS A 75 11.30 -18.50 9.18
CA CYS A 75 12.40 -17.55 9.31
C CYS A 75 13.70 -18.11 8.72
N GLU A 76 14.32 -17.33 7.84
CA GLU A 76 15.70 -17.51 7.43
C GLU A 76 16.61 -16.83 8.45
N CYS A 77 17.40 -17.63 9.16
CA CYS A 77 18.23 -17.16 10.25
C CYS A 77 19.61 -16.70 9.79
N ASN A 78 20.14 -15.72 10.51
CA ASN A 78 21.54 -15.31 10.39
C ASN A 78 22.47 -16.45 10.82
N THR A 79 23.73 -16.38 10.39
CA THR A 79 24.76 -17.36 10.74
C THR A 79 24.81 -17.60 12.26
N CYS A 80 24.92 -18.87 12.66
CA CYS A 80 24.94 -19.35 14.05
C CYS A 80 23.64 -19.21 14.85
N TYR A 81 22.52 -18.81 14.22
CA TYR A 81 21.19 -18.82 14.81
C TYR A 81 20.30 -19.91 14.20
N GLY A 82 19.40 -20.44 15.01
CA GLY A 82 18.43 -21.45 14.59
C GLY A 82 17.17 -21.46 15.46
N GLY A 83 16.32 -22.46 15.24
CA GLY A 83 14.97 -22.50 15.79
C GLY A 83 13.96 -21.86 14.84
N ARG A 84 12.66 -22.02 15.14
CA ARG A 84 11.56 -21.58 14.26
C ARG A 84 11.55 -20.06 14.07
N ASP A 85 12.01 -19.33 15.07
CA ASP A 85 12.06 -17.87 15.16
C ASP A 85 13.49 -17.32 15.21
N CYS A 86 14.52 -18.14 14.93
CA CYS A 86 15.93 -17.74 15.04
C CYS A 86 16.41 -17.33 16.44
N SER A 87 15.70 -17.69 17.51
CA SER A 87 16.08 -17.37 18.89
C SER A 87 17.26 -18.18 19.45
N LYS A 88 17.59 -19.32 18.84
CA LYS A 88 18.58 -20.26 19.41
C LYS A 88 19.97 -19.97 18.85
N PHE A 89 20.82 -19.38 19.68
CA PHE A 89 22.23 -19.19 19.35
C PHE A 89 23.03 -20.48 19.57
N SER A 90 23.92 -20.81 18.63
CA SER A 90 24.83 -21.96 18.71
C SER A 90 26.25 -21.50 19.11
N PRO A 91 26.69 -21.73 20.37
CA PRO A 91 27.98 -21.21 20.85
C PRO A 91 29.20 -21.85 20.19
N SER A 92 29.04 -23.07 19.65
CA SER A 92 30.11 -23.82 18.97
C SER A 92 30.22 -23.49 17.47
N CYS A 93 29.38 -22.59 16.95
CA CYS A 93 29.41 -22.18 15.56
C CYS A 93 30.48 -21.10 15.35
N SER A 94 31.34 -21.30 14.37
CA SER A 94 32.33 -20.30 13.97
C SER A 94 31.65 -19.15 13.23
N ALA A 95 32.04 -17.93 13.56
CA ALA A 95 31.59 -16.75 12.82
C ALA A 95 32.10 -16.82 11.38
N ASP A 96 31.17 -16.69 10.43
CA ASP A 96 31.48 -16.53 9.02
C ASP A 96 31.59 -15.04 8.70
N VAL A 97 32.76 -14.60 8.24
CA VAL A 97 33.08 -13.21 7.93
C VAL A 97 33.72 -13.07 6.55
N ASP A 98 33.64 -14.11 5.73
CA ASP A 98 34.12 -14.05 4.35
C ASP A 98 33.14 -13.19 3.53
N ARG A 99 33.67 -12.19 2.83
CA ARG A 99 32.90 -11.15 2.11
C ARG A 99 32.79 -11.44 0.62
#